data_AF-A0A966EXV0-F1
#
_entry.id   AF-A0A966EXV0-F1
#
_cell.length_a   1.000
_cell.length_b   1.000
_cell.length_c   1.000
_cell.angle_alpha   90.00
_cell.angle_beta   90.00
_cell.angle_gamma   90.00
#
_symmetry.space_group_name_H-M   'P 1'
#
loop_
_entity.id
_entity.type
_entity.pdbx_description
1 polymer ?
#
loop_
_entity_poly.entity_id
_entity_poly.type
_entity_poly.pdbx_seq_one_letter_code
_entity_poly.pdbx_strand_id
1 'polypeptide(L)'
;MQFGHRISVDFDFFTPTQFKSAEIVDRLNKIGKFVFQEAAEKNTLLGLFENVKFSLFLYKYPLIFKPIEYLGVYLADPKDIAAMKLAAIMDRGTKKDFIDLFFLNKNGVSIEQAFGHYDKKYKSLANNIYSLVKSLSYFEDAEKLEMPEMIEKINWEEVKEFFRKEVLKLADKYL
;
A
#
# COMPACT_ATOMS: atom_id res chain seq x y z
N MET A 1 -10.31 -0.05 4.33
CA MET A 1 -9.67 -0.67 3.14
C MET A 1 -10.72 -1.28 2.25
N GLN A 2 -10.44 -1.44 0.95
CA GLN A 2 -11.46 -1.79 -0.05
C GLN A 2 -12.23 -3.08 0.24
N PHE A 3 -11.59 -4.08 0.83
CA PHE A 3 -12.24 -5.38 1.14
C PHE A 3 -12.72 -5.50 2.59
N GLY A 4 -12.57 -4.48 3.43
CA GLY A 4 -13.09 -4.51 4.80
C GLY A 4 -12.50 -5.58 5.73
N HIS A 5 -11.34 -6.16 5.39
CA HIS A 5 -10.76 -7.26 6.18
C HIS A 5 -10.11 -6.84 7.50
N ARG A 6 -9.73 -5.56 7.64
CA ARG A 6 -9.21 -4.95 8.88
C ARG A 6 -9.57 -3.47 8.98
N ILE A 7 -9.51 -2.94 10.19
CA ILE A 7 -9.65 -1.50 10.44
C ILE A 7 -8.46 -0.76 9.84
N SER A 8 -8.74 0.37 9.20
CA SER A 8 -7.74 1.28 8.61
C SER A 8 -7.98 2.66 9.18
N VAL A 9 -6.97 3.20 9.88
CA VAL A 9 -7.08 4.45 10.65
C VAL A 9 -6.32 5.61 10.02
N ASP A 10 -5.74 5.38 8.84
CA ASP A 10 -4.95 6.36 8.10
C ASP A 10 -5.65 6.72 6.79
N PHE A 11 -5.58 7.99 6.41
CA PHE A 11 -5.84 8.46 5.06
C PHE A 11 -4.53 8.68 4.32
N ASP A 12 -4.31 7.89 3.26
CA ASP A 12 -3.15 8.04 2.38
C ASP A 12 -3.59 8.49 0.98
N PHE A 13 -3.26 9.74 0.63
CA PHE A 13 -3.54 10.34 -0.66
C PHE A 13 -2.27 10.48 -1.51
N PHE A 14 -2.46 10.37 -2.82
CA PHE A 14 -1.38 10.40 -3.79
C PHE A 14 -1.76 11.31 -4.97
N THR A 15 -0.83 12.14 -5.42
CA THR A 15 -1.04 13.04 -6.57
C THR A 15 0.15 13.01 -7.51
N PRO A 16 -0.03 12.99 -8.84
CA PRO A 16 1.08 13.14 -9.79
C PRO A 16 1.57 14.58 -9.91
N THR A 17 0.85 15.54 -9.32
CA THR A 17 1.10 16.98 -9.47
C THR A 17 1.79 17.50 -8.23
N GLN A 18 2.81 18.34 -8.43
CA GLN A 18 3.45 19.06 -7.33
C GLN A 18 2.42 19.95 -6.61
N PHE A 19 2.60 20.12 -5.31
CA PHE A 19 1.70 20.93 -4.50
C PHE A 19 2.49 21.69 -3.44
N LYS A 20 1.89 22.78 -2.95
CA LYS A 20 2.38 23.49 -1.77
C LYS A 20 1.58 23.05 -0.56
N SER A 21 2.25 22.48 0.43
CA SER A 21 1.61 21.97 1.64
C SER A 21 0.74 23.03 2.32
N ALA A 22 1.20 24.28 2.39
CA ALA A 22 0.43 25.41 2.94
C ALA A 22 -0.93 25.63 2.26
N GLU A 23 -0.99 25.59 0.93
CA GLU A 23 -2.24 25.80 0.18
C GLU A 23 -3.25 24.67 0.44
N ILE A 24 -2.77 23.43 0.64
CA ILE A 24 -3.62 22.29 0.99
C ILE A 24 -4.08 22.38 2.44
N VAL A 25 -3.19 22.74 3.37
CA VAL A 25 -3.51 22.95 4.79
C VAL A 25 -4.60 24.01 4.94
N ASP A 26 -4.49 25.14 4.23
CA ASP A 26 -5.51 26.19 4.25
C ASP A 26 -6.88 25.70 3.75
N ARG A 27 -6.90 24.82 2.74
CA ARG A 27 -8.14 24.22 2.24
C ARG A 27 -8.74 23.23 3.22
N LEU A 28 -7.91 22.40 3.85
CA LEU A 28 -8.36 21.44 4.87
C LEU A 28 -8.92 22.18 6.09
N ASN A 29 -8.25 23.24 6.55
CA ASN A 29 -8.70 24.08 7.67
C ASN A 29 -10.05 24.78 7.44
N LYS A 30 -10.52 24.91 6.20
CA LYS A 30 -11.85 25.45 5.88
C LYS A 30 -12.99 24.44 6.11
N ILE A 31 -12.68 23.15 6.15
CA ILE A 31 -13.67 22.07 6.27
C ILE A 31 -13.52 21.24 7.54
N GLY A 32 -12.39 21.35 8.25
CA GLY A 32 -12.13 20.67 9.52
C GLY A 32 -10.77 21.06 10.09
N LYS A 33 -10.46 20.63 11.30
CA LYS A 33 -9.18 20.94 11.96
C LYS A 33 -8.04 20.13 11.36
N PHE A 34 -7.03 20.80 10.82
CA PHE A 34 -5.78 20.17 10.40
C PHE A 34 -4.60 20.57 11.31
N VAL A 35 -3.92 19.58 11.89
CA VAL A 35 -2.68 19.76 12.65
C VAL A 35 -1.51 19.33 11.78
N PHE A 36 -0.74 20.31 11.27
CA PHE A 36 0.41 20.06 10.42
C PHE A 36 1.61 19.51 11.22
N GLN A 37 2.35 18.58 10.61
CA GLN A 37 3.61 18.07 11.15
C GLN A 37 4.78 18.79 10.47
N GLU A 38 5.50 19.63 11.21
CA GLU A 38 6.53 20.55 10.69
C GLU A 38 7.71 19.90 9.95
N ALA A 39 7.92 18.59 10.10
CA ALA A 39 9.01 17.85 9.45
C ALA A 39 8.70 17.34 8.02
N ALA A 40 7.63 17.81 7.38
CA ALA A 40 7.26 17.32 6.05
C ALA A 40 8.15 17.90 4.94
N GLU A 41 8.75 17.03 4.12
CA GLU A 41 9.55 17.41 2.97
C GLU A 41 8.73 18.05 1.84
N LYS A 42 9.42 18.64 0.84
CA LYS A 42 8.77 19.20 -0.35
C LYS A 42 7.91 18.14 -1.07
N ASN A 43 6.65 18.48 -1.32
CA ASN A 43 5.62 17.59 -1.90
C ASN A 43 5.26 16.37 -1.03
N THR A 44 5.45 16.51 0.27
CA THR A 44 4.90 15.63 1.29
C THR A 44 4.11 16.51 2.25
N LEU A 45 2.89 16.08 2.57
CA LEU A 45 2.07 16.71 3.61
C LEU A 45 1.67 15.63 4.58
N LEU A 46 2.10 15.77 5.82
CA LEU A 46 1.77 14.89 6.93
C LEU A 46 1.09 15.71 8.02
N GLY A 47 0.09 15.12 8.66
CA GLY A 47 -0.60 15.75 9.77
C GLY A 47 -1.77 14.93 10.27
N LEU A 48 -2.61 15.57 11.08
CA LEU A 48 -3.87 15.01 11.56
C LEU A 48 -5.01 15.87 11.05
N PHE A 49 -5.97 15.25 10.35
CA PHE A 49 -7.24 15.89 9.99
C PHE A 49 -8.34 15.30 10.88
N GLU A 50 -8.98 16.12 11.71
CA GLU A 50 -9.99 15.66 12.69
C GLU A 50 -9.50 14.48 13.54
N ASN A 51 -8.24 14.55 13.99
CA ASN A 51 -7.51 13.51 14.75
C ASN A 51 -7.24 12.19 13.99
N VAL A 52 -7.54 12.13 12.69
CA VAL A 52 -7.20 11.00 11.81
C VAL A 52 -5.89 11.30 11.10
N LYS A 53 -4.98 10.33 11.04
CA LYS A 53 -3.71 10.50 10.33
C LYS A 53 -3.97 10.76 8.85
N PHE A 54 -3.40 11.85 8.35
CA PHE A 54 -3.53 12.27 6.97
C PHE A 54 -2.16 12.37 6.33
N SER A 55 -2.03 11.78 5.14
CA SER A 55 -0.86 11.94 4.31
C SER A 55 -1.27 12.30 2.87
N LEU A 56 -0.51 13.18 2.24
CA LEU A 56 -0.56 13.45 0.82
C LEU A 56 0.86 13.45 0.26
N PHE A 57 1.10 12.60 -0.73
CA PHE A 57 2.41 12.43 -1.35
C PHE A 57 2.37 12.77 -2.84
N LEU A 58 3.42 13.42 -3.33
CA LEU A 58 3.71 13.40 -4.76
C LEU A 58 4.09 11.99 -5.18
N TYR A 59 3.32 11.44 -6.10
CA TYR A 59 3.46 10.09 -6.59
C TYR A 59 3.42 10.09 -8.11
N LYS A 60 4.60 10.00 -8.72
CA LYS A 60 4.78 10.11 -10.18
C LYS A 60 4.37 8.86 -10.95
N TYR A 61 4.15 7.74 -10.25
CA TYR A 61 3.74 6.50 -10.88
C TYR A 61 2.23 6.55 -11.17
N PRO A 62 1.82 6.55 -12.46
CA PRO A 62 0.41 6.68 -12.83
C PRO A 62 -0.39 5.47 -12.33
N LEU A 63 -1.71 5.65 -12.20
CA LEU A 63 -2.63 4.53 -12.07
C LEU A 63 -2.68 3.76 -13.39
N ILE A 64 -2.66 2.43 -13.32
CA ILE A 64 -2.79 1.56 -14.49
C ILE A 64 -4.26 1.40 -14.87
N PHE A 65 -5.13 1.39 -13.86
CA PHE A 65 -6.56 1.20 -14.01
C PHE A 65 -7.34 2.46 -13.61
N LYS A 66 -8.58 2.56 -14.10
CA LYS A 66 -9.47 3.67 -13.75
C LYS A 66 -9.74 3.62 -12.23
N PRO A 67 -9.57 4.73 -11.50
CA PRO A 67 -9.91 4.75 -10.09
C PRO A 67 -11.42 4.54 -9.87
N ILE A 68 -11.75 4.00 -8.70
CA ILE A 68 -13.11 3.75 -8.26
C ILE A 68 -13.59 4.99 -7.49
N GLU A 69 -14.69 5.59 -7.92
CA GLU A 69 -15.33 6.67 -7.17
C GLU A 69 -16.07 6.08 -5.95
N TYR A 70 -15.78 6.63 -4.77
CA TYR A 70 -16.39 6.22 -3.52
C TYR A 70 -16.58 7.44 -2.62
N LEU A 71 -17.83 7.77 -2.29
CA LEU A 71 -18.18 8.92 -1.42
C LEU A 71 -17.51 10.25 -1.85
N GLY A 72 -17.41 10.50 -3.16
CA GLY A 72 -16.80 11.72 -3.71
C GLY A 72 -15.27 11.75 -3.68
N VAL A 73 -14.60 10.64 -3.32
CA VAL A 73 -13.15 10.47 -3.45
C VAL A 73 -12.81 9.34 -4.42
N TYR A 74 -11.62 9.40 -5.01
CA TYR A 74 -11.11 8.37 -5.91
C TYR A 74 -10.21 7.40 -5.18
N LEU A 75 -10.56 6.12 -5.22
CA LEU A 75 -9.74 5.02 -4.71
C LEU A 75 -8.97 4.37 -5.88
N ALA A 76 -7.71 4.00 -5.64
CA ALA A 76 -6.94 3.21 -6.61
C ALA A 76 -7.62 1.84 -6.85
N ASP A 77 -7.57 1.31 -8.06
CA ASP A 77 -8.07 -0.05 -8.34
C ASP A 77 -7.32 -1.09 -7.48
N PRO A 78 -7.97 -2.17 -7.01
CA PRO A 78 -7.29 -3.25 -6.29
C PRO A 78 -6.00 -3.75 -6.95
N LYS A 79 -5.95 -3.79 -8.29
CA LYS A 79 -4.76 -4.20 -9.05
C LYS A 79 -3.60 -3.22 -8.94
N ASP A 80 -3.90 -1.92 -8.91
CA ASP A 80 -2.90 -0.88 -8.60
C ASP A 80 -2.42 -1.01 -7.15
N ILE A 81 -3.34 -1.26 -6.21
CA ILE A 81 -3.00 -1.44 -4.79
C ILE A 81 -2.11 -2.67 -4.60
N ALA A 82 -2.34 -3.78 -5.31
CA ALA A 82 -1.49 -4.97 -5.24
C ALA A 82 -0.05 -4.67 -5.68
N ALA A 83 0.14 -3.92 -6.77
CA ALA A 83 1.45 -3.45 -7.19
C ALA A 83 2.11 -2.53 -6.13
N MET A 84 1.33 -1.63 -5.53
CA MET A 84 1.80 -0.76 -4.44
C MET A 84 2.19 -1.54 -3.18
N LYS A 85 1.47 -2.64 -2.88
CA LYS A 85 1.78 -3.51 -1.75
C LYS A 85 3.07 -4.29 -1.95
N LEU A 86 3.37 -4.74 -3.16
CA LEU A 86 4.68 -5.31 -3.49
C LEU A 86 5.81 -4.31 -3.23
N ALA A 87 5.65 -3.06 -3.68
CA ALA A 87 6.63 -2.01 -3.40
C ALA A 87 6.80 -1.77 -1.89
N ALA A 88 5.70 -1.72 -1.13
CA ALA A 88 5.73 -1.53 0.32
C ALA A 88 6.36 -2.71 1.07
N ILE A 89 6.11 -3.95 0.66
CA ILE A 89 6.75 -5.13 1.25
C ILE A 89 8.25 -5.11 1.00
N MET A 90 8.67 -4.75 -0.21
CA MET A 90 10.10 -4.62 -0.54
C MET A 90 10.81 -3.55 0.29
N ASP A 91 10.13 -2.44 0.59
CA ASP A 91 10.68 -1.30 1.32
C ASP A 91 10.68 -1.48 2.85
N ARG A 92 9.55 -1.91 3.42
CA ARG A 92 9.35 -1.94 4.89
C ARG A 92 8.79 -3.25 5.45
N GLY A 93 8.22 -4.13 4.63
CA GLY A 93 7.81 -5.48 5.04
C GLY A 93 6.89 -5.57 6.27
N THR A 94 5.91 -4.68 6.44
CA THR A 94 5.06 -4.71 7.66
C THR A 94 3.96 -5.77 7.60
N LYS A 95 3.50 -6.28 8.75
CA LYS A 95 2.36 -7.24 8.84
C LYS A 95 1.14 -6.81 8.04
N LYS A 96 0.76 -5.53 8.13
CA LYS A 96 -0.38 -5.00 7.36
C LYS A 96 -0.17 -5.10 5.85
N ASP A 97 1.05 -4.91 5.35
CA ASP A 97 1.30 -4.99 3.90
C ASP A 97 1.15 -6.42 3.37
N PHE A 98 1.65 -7.41 4.11
CA PHE A 98 1.45 -8.83 3.80
C PHE A 98 -0.03 -9.23 3.87
N ILE A 99 -0.72 -8.84 4.94
CA ILE A 99 -2.16 -9.14 5.11
C ILE A 99 -2.96 -8.53 3.96
N ASP A 100 -2.70 -7.27 3.62
CA ASP A 100 -3.44 -6.58 2.55
C ASP A 100 -3.22 -7.26 1.19
N LEU A 101 -1.98 -7.68 0.89
CA LEU A 101 -1.66 -8.41 -0.33
C LEU A 101 -2.28 -9.82 -0.34
N PHE A 102 -2.33 -10.51 0.80
CA PHE A 102 -3.02 -11.78 0.95
C PHE A 102 -4.52 -11.65 0.63
N PHE A 103 -5.19 -10.63 1.18
CA PHE A 103 -6.61 -10.40 0.94
C PHE A 103 -6.89 -9.94 -0.50
N LEU A 104 -5.99 -9.18 -1.12
CA LEU A 104 -6.04 -8.89 -2.56
C LEU A 104 -6.01 -10.16 -3.41
N ASN A 105 -5.14 -11.11 -3.06
CA ASN A 105 -5.08 -12.42 -3.72
C ASN A 105 -6.35 -13.23 -3.50
N LYS A 106 -6.86 -13.30 -2.26
CA LYS A 106 -8.14 -13.97 -1.94
C LYS A 106 -9.32 -13.39 -2.73
N ASN A 107 -9.25 -12.11 -3.10
CA ASN A 107 -10.27 -11.40 -3.88
C ASN A 107 -9.94 -11.31 -5.39
N GLY A 108 -9.05 -12.16 -5.91
CA GLY A 108 -8.89 -12.39 -7.35
C GLY A 108 -7.75 -11.62 -8.03
N VAL A 109 -6.84 -10.97 -7.28
CA VAL A 109 -5.59 -10.43 -7.82
C VAL A 109 -4.43 -11.32 -7.41
N SER A 110 -4.08 -12.30 -8.25
CA SER A 110 -3.03 -13.26 -7.90
C SER A 110 -1.67 -12.59 -7.65
N ILE A 111 -0.79 -13.21 -6.86
CA ILE A 111 0.56 -12.65 -6.65
C ILE A 111 1.31 -12.50 -7.98
N GLU A 112 1.16 -13.46 -8.89
CA GLU A 112 1.70 -13.35 -10.25
C GLU A 112 1.14 -12.16 -11.03
N GLN A 113 -0.18 -11.93 -10.95
CA GLN A 113 -0.80 -10.75 -11.56
C GLN A 113 -0.28 -9.47 -10.92
N ALA A 114 -0.08 -9.45 -9.59
CA ALA A 114 0.50 -8.32 -8.88
C ALA A 114 1.92 -7.98 -9.39
N PHE A 115 2.75 -8.98 -9.70
CA PHE A 115 4.07 -8.77 -10.35
C PHE A 115 3.92 -8.16 -11.74
N GLY A 116 2.97 -8.64 -12.54
CA GLY A 116 2.66 -8.04 -13.84
C GLY A 116 2.16 -6.60 -13.73
N HIS A 117 1.37 -6.28 -12.71
CA HIS A 117 0.93 -4.91 -12.42
C HIS A 117 2.08 -4.04 -11.89
N TYR A 118 2.97 -4.59 -11.07
CA TYR A 118 4.18 -3.91 -10.63
C TYR A 118 5.04 -3.49 -11.82
N ASP A 119 5.27 -4.38 -12.78
CA ASP A 119 6.06 -4.05 -13.96
C ASP A 119 5.41 -2.95 -14.81
N LYS A 120 4.09 -3.03 -15.03
CA LYS A 120 3.35 -1.97 -15.73
C LYS A 120 3.44 -0.62 -15.03
N LYS A 121 3.45 -0.60 -13.69
CA LYS A 121 3.42 0.62 -12.87
C LYS A 121 4.79 1.27 -12.73
N TYR A 122 5.80 0.46 -12.42
CA TYR A 122 7.14 0.93 -12.04
C TYR A 122 8.18 0.73 -13.15
N LYS A 123 7.91 -0.15 -14.13
CA LYS A 123 8.83 -0.51 -15.23
C LYS A 123 10.21 -0.94 -14.73
N SER A 124 10.24 -1.57 -13.57
CA SER A 124 11.47 -1.91 -12.85
C SER A 124 11.46 -3.36 -12.36
N LEU A 125 10.55 -4.21 -12.86
CA LEU A 125 10.45 -5.58 -12.39
C LEU A 125 11.76 -6.34 -12.61
N ALA A 126 12.36 -6.23 -13.80
CA ALA A 126 13.63 -6.91 -14.11
C ALA A 126 14.75 -6.57 -13.12
N ASN A 127 14.80 -5.33 -12.64
CA ASN A 127 15.82 -4.88 -11.68
C ASN A 127 15.50 -5.30 -10.25
N ASN A 128 14.21 -5.46 -9.93
CA ASN A 128 13.73 -5.67 -8.56
C ASN A 128 13.25 -7.10 -8.29
N ILE A 129 13.23 -7.99 -9.29
CA ILE A 129 12.62 -9.31 -9.21
C ILE A 129 13.17 -10.15 -8.06
N TYR A 130 14.50 -10.20 -7.92
CA TYR A 130 15.15 -10.91 -6.82
C TYR A 130 14.76 -10.34 -5.46
N SER A 131 14.81 -9.01 -5.31
CA SER A 131 14.43 -8.33 -4.07
C SER A 131 12.96 -8.55 -3.73
N LEU A 132 12.06 -8.47 -4.69
CA LEU A 132 10.63 -8.72 -4.51
C LEU A 132 10.35 -10.14 -4.03
N VAL A 133 10.92 -11.14 -4.71
CA VAL A 133 10.76 -12.56 -4.34
C VAL A 133 11.32 -12.81 -2.94
N LYS A 134 12.52 -12.28 -2.65
CA LYS A 134 13.13 -12.42 -1.32
C LYS A 134 12.28 -11.77 -0.23
N SER A 135 11.84 -10.53 -0.44
CA SER A 135 11.03 -9.77 0.53
C SER A 135 9.69 -10.46 0.84
N LEU A 136 9.08 -11.17 -0.11
CA LEU A 136 7.86 -11.94 0.16
C LEU A 136 8.05 -13.11 1.13
N SER A 137 9.27 -13.57 1.34
CA SER A 137 9.61 -14.63 2.31
C SER A 137 10.30 -14.10 3.58
N TYR A 138 10.53 -12.79 3.67
CA TYR A 138 11.22 -12.15 4.80
C TYR A 138 10.22 -11.53 5.78
N PHE A 139 10.03 -12.18 6.93
CA PHE A 139 9.00 -11.80 7.90
C PHE A 139 9.53 -11.15 9.17
N GLU A 140 10.86 -11.05 9.36
CA GLU A 140 11.45 -10.62 10.63
C GLU A 140 10.97 -9.23 11.07
N ASP A 141 10.86 -8.28 10.13
CA ASP A 141 10.35 -6.94 10.44
C ASP A 141 8.85 -6.93 10.70
N ALA A 142 8.10 -7.76 9.97
CA ALA A 142 6.67 -7.94 10.19
C ALA A 142 6.41 -8.50 11.60
N GLU A 143 7.20 -9.48 12.05
CA GLU A 143 7.04 -10.17 13.32
C GLU A 143 7.23 -9.27 14.54
N LYS A 144 8.06 -8.23 14.43
CA LYS A 144 8.26 -7.21 15.48
C LYS A 144 7.02 -6.33 15.71
N LEU A 145 6.12 -6.26 14.73
CA LEU A 145 4.92 -5.42 14.81
C LEU A 145 3.73 -6.22 15.32
N GLU A 146 2.79 -5.55 15.97
CA GLU A 146 1.53 -6.19 16.39
C GLU A 146 0.64 -6.51 15.18
N MET A 147 -0.28 -7.47 15.38
CA MET A 147 -1.34 -7.70 14.40
C MET A 147 -2.22 -6.44 14.33
N PRO A 148 -2.59 -5.97 13.12
CA PRO A 148 -3.57 -4.90 13.02
C PRO A 148 -4.92 -5.38 13.55
N GLU A 149 -5.80 -4.44 13.88
CA GLU A 149 -7.17 -4.76 14.30
C GLU A 149 -7.96 -5.39 13.14
N MET A 150 -8.06 -6.72 13.17
CA MET A 150 -8.67 -7.54 12.14
C MET A 150 -10.20 -7.58 12.28
N ILE A 151 -10.90 -7.53 11.15
CA ILE A 151 -12.36 -7.76 11.05
C ILE A 151 -12.60 -9.21 10.61
N GLU A 152 -11.88 -9.66 9.58
CA GLU A 152 -11.86 -11.06 9.17
C GLU A 152 -10.84 -11.85 10.01
N LYS A 153 -11.26 -12.99 10.57
CA LYS A 153 -10.37 -13.87 11.34
C LYS A 153 -9.28 -14.42 10.41
N ILE A 154 -8.03 -14.16 10.78
CA ILE A 154 -6.85 -14.71 10.10
C ILE A 154 -5.73 -14.92 11.11
N ASN A 155 -4.94 -15.97 10.91
CA ASN A 155 -3.71 -16.19 11.67
C ASN A 155 -2.50 -15.67 10.88
N TRP A 156 -1.54 -15.06 11.58
CA TRP A 156 -0.29 -14.64 10.96
C TRP A 156 0.48 -15.80 10.31
N GLU A 157 0.47 -16.99 10.92
CA GLU A 157 1.16 -18.15 10.34
C GLU A 157 0.53 -18.60 9.02
N GLU A 158 -0.80 -18.51 8.87
CA GLU A 158 -1.51 -18.81 7.61
C GLU A 158 -1.03 -17.89 6.48
N VAL A 159 -0.85 -16.60 6.78
CA VAL A 159 -0.33 -15.61 5.83
C VAL A 159 1.11 -15.96 5.42
N LYS A 160 1.97 -16.32 6.37
CA LYS A 160 3.37 -16.72 6.08
C LYS A 160 3.43 -17.99 5.22
N GLU A 161 2.65 -19.01 5.56
CA GLU A 161 2.60 -20.25 4.79
C GLU A 161 2.11 -20.02 3.36
N PHE A 162 1.12 -19.14 3.18
CA PHE A 162 0.68 -18.72 1.85
C PHE A 162 1.83 -18.11 1.05
N PHE A 163 2.52 -17.10 1.60
CA PHE A 163 3.59 -16.43 0.86
C PHE A 163 4.80 -17.33 0.60
N ARG A 164 5.15 -18.26 1.51
CA ARG A 164 6.19 -19.27 1.26
C ARG A 164 5.85 -20.13 0.04
N LYS A 165 4.59 -20.56 -0.11
CA LYS A 165 4.13 -21.34 -1.27
C LYS A 165 4.16 -20.52 -2.57
N GLU A 166 3.74 -19.26 -2.51
CA GLU A 166 3.78 -18.38 -3.68
C GLU A 166 5.21 -18.06 -4.11
N VAL A 167 6.14 -17.85 -3.17
CA VAL A 167 7.55 -17.62 -3.45
C VAL A 167 8.19 -18.78 -4.19
N LEU A 168 7.87 -20.04 -3.86
CA LEU A 168 8.38 -21.19 -4.61
C LEU A 168 7.94 -21.16 -6.08
N LYS A 169 6.66 -20.88 -6.35
CA LYS A 169 6.14 -20.76 -7.72
C LYS A 169 6.79 -19.61 -8.50
N LEU A 170 7.04 -18.49 -7.82
CA LEU A 170 7.67 -17.31 -8.42
C LEU A 170 9.16 -17.56 -8.68
N ALA A 171 9.86 -18.25 -7.76
CA ALA A 171 11.25 -18.62 -7.94
C ALA A 171 11.42 -19.48 -9.20
N ASP A 172 10.63 -20.55 -9.35
CA ASP A 172 10.69 -21.43 -10.55
C ASP A 172 10.42 -20.67 -11.87
N LYS A 173 9.67 -19.57 -11.81
CA LYS A 173 9.31 -18.77 -12.99
C LYS A 173 10.34 -17.69 -13.34
N TYR A 174 10.97 -17.10 -12.34
CA TYR A 174 11.71 -15.85 -12.49
C TYR A 174 13.20 -15.93 -12.11
N LEU A 175 13.63 -16.96 -11.38
CA LEU A 175 15.00 -17.17 -10.90
C LEU A 175 15.59 -18.46 -11.47
#